data_AF-A0A6G4J6M5-F1
#
_entry.id   AF-A0A6G4J6M5-F1
#
_cell.length_a   1.000
_cell.length_b   1.000
_cell.length_c   1.000
_cell.angle_alpha   90.00
_cell.angle_beta   90.00
_cell.angle_gamma   90.00
#
_symmetry.space_group_name_H-M   'P 1'
#
loop_
_entity.id
_entity.type
_entity.pdbx_description
1 polymer ?
#
loop_
_entity_poly.entity_id
_entity_poly.type
_entity_poly.pdbx_seq_one_letter_code
_entity_poly.pdbx_strand_id
1 'polypeptide(L)'
;MYMCVLLLIIFIGGCGNMKDEQTNKTDSKEEQIKKSFAKTLDMYPIKNLEELYDKEGYRDGEFEKGDKGMWTIYTDFAKSNKPGELSNEGMVLYLDRNTRTAKGYYFVRT
;
A
#
# COMPACT_ATOMS: atom_id res chain seq x y z
N MET A 1 4.45 -61.72 -9.45
CA MET A 1 3.44 -60.87 -10.15
C MET A 1 2.40 -60.23 -9.23
N TYR A 2 2.28 -60.60 -7.95
CA TYR A 2 1.35 -59.93 -7.01
C TYR A 2 1.97 -58.72 -6.28
N MET A 3 3.29 -58.75 -6.01
CA MET A 3 4.02 -57.63 -5.39
C MET A 3 4.06 -56.36 -6.26
N CYS A 4 4.13 -56.50 -7.60
CA CYS A 4 4.13 -55.35 -8.51
C CYS A 4 2.75 -54.68 -8.64
N VAL A 5 1.66 -55.42 -8.40
CA VAL A 5 0.29 -54.87 -8.51
C VAL A 5 -0.08 -54.06 -7.27
N LEU A 6 0.42 -54.43 -6.09
CA LEU A 6 0.22 -53.65 -4.84
C LEU A 6 0.90 -52.28 -4.87
N LEU A 7 2.05 -52.15 -5.56
CA LEU A 7 2.75 -50.85 -5.70
C LEU A 7 2.03 -49.86 -6.62
N LEU A 8 1.20 -50.32 -7.56
CA LEU A 8 0.43 -49.47 -8.47
C LEU A 8 -0.79 -48.82 -7.80
N ILE A 9 -1.34 -49.44 -6.74
CA ILE A 9 -2.52 -48.91 -6.02
C ILE A 9 -2.16 -47.67 -5.19
N ILE A 10 -0.90 -47.53 -4.76
CA ILE A 10 -0.43 -46.36 -4.00
C ILE A 10 -0.45 -45.08 -4.86
N PHE A 11 -0.30 -45.20 -6.19
CA PHE A 11 -0.32 -44.05 -7.09
C PHE A 11 -1.73 -43.51 -7.41
N ILE A 12 -2.80 -44.22 -7.06
CA ILE A 12 -4.19 -43.80 -7.33
C ILE A 12 -4.86 -43.20 -6.06
N GLY A 13 -4.30 -43.44 -4.87
CA GLY A 13 -4.75 -42.85 -3.60
C GLY A 13 -4.14 -41.48 -3.26
N GLY A 14 -3.25 -40.96 -4.12
CA GLY A 14 -2.53 -39.71 -3.93
C GLY A 14 -3.15 -38.51 -4.64
N CYS A 15 -4.49 -38.40 -4.74
CA CYS A 15 -5.13 -37.10 -4.97
C CYS A 15 -5.13 -36.32 -3.65
N GLY A 16 -3.92 -36.10 -3.12
CA GLY A 16 -3.69 -35.28 -1.95
C GLY A 16 -3.89 -33.82 -2.33
N ASN A 17 -4.84 -33.19 -1.66
CA ASN A 17 -5.23 -31.79 -1.79
C ASN A 17 -4.04 -30.84 -2.10
N MET A 18 -3.85 -30.48 -3.37
CA MET A 18 -3.21 -29.21 -3.74
C MET A 18 -4.17 -28.03 -3.49
N LYS A 19 -4.83 -28.02 -2.32
CA LYS A 19 -5.63 -26.90 -1.83
C LYS A 19 -5.01 -26.24 -0.61
N ASP A 20 -4.14 -26.93 0.14
CA ASP A 20 -3.63 -26.44 1.42
C ASP A 20 -2.38 -25.53 1.30
N GLU A 21 -1.70 -25.51 0.16
CA GLU A 21 -0.58 -24.56 -0.06
C GLU A 21 -1.06 -23.21 -0.64
N GLN A 22 -2.24 -23.18 -1.26
CA GLN A 22 -2.84 -21.95 -1.82
C GLN A 22 -3.69 -21.18 -0.80
N THR A 23 -4.43 -21.86 0.08
CA THR A 23 -5.25 -21.20 1.12
C THR A 23 -4.37 -20.46 2.14
N ASN A 24 -3.38 -21.13 2.73
CA ASN A 24 -2.46 -20.51 3.69
C ASN A 24 -1.64 -19.33 3.12
N LYS A 25 -1.31 -19.37 1.81
CA LYS A 25 -0.52 -18.34 1.14
C LYS A 25 -1.35 -17.10 0.77
N THR A 26 -2.66 -17.27 0.58
CA THR A 26 -3.58 -16.17 0.28
C THR A 26 -3.89 -15.40 1.56
N ASP A 27 -4.19 -16.10 2.65
CA ASP A 27 -4.44 -15.51 3.97
C ASP A 27 -3.21 -14.71 4.46
N SER A 28 -1.99 -15.26 4.30
CA SER A 28 -0.76 -14.55 4.72
C SER A 28 -0.46 -13.28 3.93
N LYS A 29 -0.84 -13.21 2.64
CA LYS A 29 -0.66 -11.99 1.83
C LYS A 29 -1.71 -10.94 2.17
N GLU A 30 -2.97 -11.36 2.36
CA GLU A 30 -4.05 -10.47 2.78
C GLU A 30 -3.73 -9.82 4.14
N GLU A 31 -3.24 -10.59 5.11
CA GLU A 31 -2.82 -10.08 6.40
C GLU A 31 -1.67 -9.07 6.30
N GLN A 32 -0.66 -9.35 5.45
CA GLN A 32 0.43 -8.40 5.19
C GLN A 32 -0.06 -7.09 4.56
N ILE A 33 -1.00 -7.19 3.62
CA ILE A 33 -1.64 -6.03 2.97
C ILE A 33 -2.42 -5.22 4.00
N LYS A 34 -3.26 -5.85 4.82
CA LYS A 34 -4.01 -5.15 5.88
C LYS A 34 -3.06 -4.45 6.86
N LYS A 35 -1.97 -5.11 7.24
CA LYS A 35 -0.97 -4.54 8.15
C LYS A 35 -0.22 -3.36 7.53
N SER A 36 0.06 -3.36 6.22
CA SER A 36 0.72 -2.22 5.56
C SER A 36 -0.23 -1.03 5.44
N PHE A 37 -1.51 -1.25 5.14
CA PHE A 37 -2.53 -0.19 5.14
C PHE A 37 -2.76 0.39 6.55
N ALA A 38 -2.88 -0.46 7.58
CA ALA A 38 -3.08 -0.02 8.97
C ALA A 38 -2.00 0.97 9.41
N LYS A 39 -0.71 0.71 9.11
CA LYS A 39 0.39 1.65 9.42
C LYS A 39 0.18 3.06 8.85
N THR A 40 -0.41 3.15 7.66
CA THR A 40 -0.70 4.45 7.02
C THR A 40 -1.95 5.10 7.65
N LEU A 41 -2.97 4.29 7.94
CA LEU A 41 -4.24 4.77 8.51
C LEU A 41 -4.11 5.20 9.96
N ASP A 42 -3.24 4.57 10.74
CA ASP A 42 -2.97 4.88 12.15
C ASP A 42 -2.37 6.28 12.35
N MET A 43 -1.89 6.92 11.28
CA MET A 43 -1.42 8.30 11.31
C MET A 43 -2.58 9.31 11.39
N TYR A 44 -3.80 8.93 10.99
CA TYR A 44 -4.93 9.85 10.99
C TYR A 44 -5.65 9.87 12.35
N PRO A 45 -6.17 11.04 12.77
CA PRO A 45 -6.06 12.34 12.10
C PRO A 45 -4.74 13.07 12.44
N ILE A 46 -4.10 13.68 11.44
CA ILE A 46 -3.04 14.67 11.66
C ILE A 46 -3.68 16.05 11.60
N LYS A 47 -3.97 16.63 12.78
CA LYS A 47 -4.67 17.92 12.86
C LYS A 47 -3.74 19.09 12.57
N ASN A 48 -2.49 19.02 13.04
CA ASN A 48 -1.46 20.01 12.76
C ASN A 48 -0.43 19.44 11.79
N LEU A 49 -0.35 19.99 10.58
CA LEU A 49 0.58 19.53 9.55
C LEU A 49 2.05 19.75 9.93
N GLU A 50 2.35 20.67 10.86
CA GLU A 50 3.72 20.88 11.32
C GLU A 50 4.30 19.67 12.06
N GLU A 51 3.45 18.81 12.64
CA GLU A 51 3.88 17.56 13.26
C GLU A 51 4.60 16.62 12.27
N LEU A 52 4.35 16.78 10.96
CA LEU A 52 5.00 15.99 9.92
C LEU A 52 6.47 16.34 9.75
N TYR A 53 6.93 17.53 10.15
CA TYR A 53 8.36 17.83 10.12
C TYR A 53 9.17 16.89 11.02
N ASP A 54 8.58 16.46 12.13
CA ASP A 54 9.22 15.63 13.13
C ASP A 54 8.91 14.12 12.95
N LYS A 55 7.92 13.76 12.12
CA LYS A 55 7.60 12.36 11.79
C LYS A 55 8.47 11.83 10.65
N GLU A 56 9.15 10.72 10.90
CA GLU A 56 9.92 9.99 9.90
C GLU A 56 9.09 8.87 9.28
N GLY A 57 9.11 8.79 7.94
CA GLY A 57 8.47 7.73 7.17
C GLY A 57 9.40 6.55 6.90
N TYR A 58 8.96 5.63 6.04
CA TYR A 58 9.81 4.56 5.53
C TYR A 58 10.97 5.15 4.69
N ARG A 59 12.14 4.53 4.79
CA ARG A 59 13.35 4.90 4.06
C ARG A 59 13.93 3.68 3.35
N ASP A 60 14.26 3.84 2.08
CA ASP A 60 14.95 2.86 1.27
C ASP A 60 16.33 3.40 0.82
N GLY A 61 16.95 2.71 -0.15
CA GLY A 61 18.27 3.06 -0.67
C GLY A 61 18.31 4.33 -1.52
N GLU A 62 17.17 4.91 -1.89
CA GLU A 62 17.10 6.11 -2.73
C GLU A 62 17.31 7.40 -1.90
N PHE A 63 17.26 7.32 -0.58
CA PHE A 63 17.51 8.46 0.28
C PHE A 63 19.00 8.69 0.51
N GLU A 64 19.46 9.90 0.19
CA GLU A 64 20.83 10.32 0.51
C GLU A 64 21.08 10.39 2.02
N LYS A 65 22.35 10.22 2.40
CA LYS A 65 22.77 10.35 3.80
C LYS A 65 22.52 11.78 4.27
N GLY A 66 21.69 11.93 5.29
CA GLY A 66 21.35 13.23 5.88
C GLY A 66 20.08 13.87 5.32
N ASP A 67 19.53 13.35 4.22
CA ASP A 67 18.21 13.75 3.75
C ASP A 67 17.14 13.23 4.72
N LYS A 68 16.40 14.14 5.36
CA LYS A 68 15.30 13.83 6.27
C LYS A 68 14.01 13.46 5.51
N GLY A 69 13.97 13.64 4.19
CA GLY A 69 12.82 13.35 3.36
C GLY A 69 11.78 14.46 3.34
N MET A 70 10.79 14.28 2.48
CA MET A 70 9.71 15.23 2.24
C MET A 70 8.36 14.51 2.30
N TRP A 71 7.42 15.07 3.04
CA TRP A 71 6.04 14.61 3.01
C TRP A 71 5.31 15.28 1.84
N THR A 72 4.70 14.47 0.96
CA THR A 72 3.77 14.97 -0.07
C THR A 72 2.36 14.70 0.40
N ILE A 73 1.59 15.75 0.62
CA ILE A 73 0.17 15.67 0.94
C ILE A 73 -0.60 16.03 -0.32
N TYR A 74 -1.46 15.13 -0.75
CA TYR A 74 -2.35 15.32 -1.89
C TYR A 74 -3.77 15.02 -1.43
N THR A 75 -4.66 15.97 -1.66
CA THR A 75 -6.10 15.78 -1.46
C THR A 75 -6.83 16.36 -2.65
N ASP A 76 -7.76 15.60 -3.22
CA ASP A 76 -8.69 16.11 -4.20
C ASP A 76 -10.10 15.56 -4.00
N PHE A 77 -11.05 16.31 -4.53
CA PHE A 77 -12.44 15.91 -4.64
C PHE A 77 -12.83 15.94 -6.11
N ALA A 78 -13.07 14.76 -6.68
CA ALA A 78 -13.46 14.60 -8.07
C ALA A 78 -14.97 14.33 -8.18
N LYS A 79 -15.63 15.05 -9.09
CA LYS A 79 -17.07 14.94 -9.38
C LYS A 79 -17.34 14.91 -10.87
N SER A 80 -18.33 14.13 -11.28
CA SER A 80 -18.82 14.08 -12.65
C SER A 80 -20.31 14.43 -12.66
N ASN A 81 -20.68 15.45 -13.43
CA ASN A 81 -22.07 15.86 -13.60
C ASN A 81 -22.66 15.41 -14.95
N LYS A 82 -21.80 14.99 -15.90
CA LYS A 82 -22.19 14.51 -17.23
C LYS A 82 -21.27 13.38 -17.68
N PRO A 83 -21.74 12.43 -18.51
CA PRO A 83 -20.89 11.39 -19.09
C PRO A 83 -19.70 11.99 -19.83
N GLY A 84 -18.49 11.52 -19.53
CA GLY A 84 -17.25 11.98 -20.17
C GLY A 84 -16.65 13.26 -19.60
N GLU A 85 -17.30 13.92 -18.63
CA GLU A 85 -16.76 15.10 -17.94
C GLU A 85 -16.35 14.73 -16.50
N LEU A 86 -15.14 15.12 -16.08
CA LEU A 86 -14.66 14.98 -14.71
C LEU A 86 -14.06 16.30 -14.27
N SER A 87 -14.69 16.93 -13.28
CA SER A 87 -14.15 18.10 -12.61
C SER A 87 -13.55 17.68 -11.28
N ASN A 88 -12.40 18.23 -10.90
CA ASN A 88 -11.83 18.01 -9.59
C ASN A 88 -11.18 19.27 -9.01
N GLU A 89 -11.23 19.35 -7.68
CA GLU A 89 -10.67 20.45 -6.89
C GLU A 89 -9.78 19.85 -5.83
N GLY A 90 -8.58 20.40 -5.65
CA GLY A 90 -7.60 19.80 -4.74
C GLY A 90 -6.40 20.68 -4.44
N MET A 91 -5.51 20.13 -3.62
CA MET A 91 -4.29 20.77 -3.17
C MET A 91 -3.15 19.75 -3.11
N VAL A 92 -1.95 20.21 -3.46
CA VAL A 92 -0.69 19.51 -3.23
C VAL A 92 0.18 20.34 -2.29
N LEU A 93 0.71 19.72 -1.25
CA LEU A 93 1.65 20.35 -0.33
C LEU A 93 2.88 19.46 -0.17
N TYR A 94 4.05 20.05 -0.38
CA TYR A 94 5.36 19.45 -0.20
C TYR A 94 5.97 20.01 1.09
N LEU A 95 6.02 19.20 2.14
CA LEU A 95 6.61 19.56 3.43
C LEU A 95 8.02 18.98 3.52
N ASP A 96 9.00 19.85 3.36
CA ASP A 96 10.42 19.49 3.42
C ASP A 96 10.89 19.46 4.88
N ARG A 97 11.25 18.26 5.38
CA ARG A 97 11.75 18.08 6.75
C ARG A 97 13.16 18.63 6.94
N ASN A 98 13.93 18.82 5.87
CA ASN A 98 15.29 19.37 5.91
C ASN A 98 15.25 20.87 6.22
N THR A 99 14.43 21.61 5.47
CA THR A 99 14.30 23.07 5.61
C THR A 99 13.18 23.49 6.58
N ARG A 100 12.31 22.55 6.98
CA ARG A 100 11.08 22.81 7.74
C ARG A 100 10.20 23.85 7.05
N THR A 101 10.11 23.77 5.72
CA THR A 101 9.25 24.63 4.91
C THR A 101 8.23 23.80 4.15
N ALA A 102 7.07 24.42 3.87
CA ALA A 102 6.01 23.83 3.08
C ALA A 102 5.70 24.72 1.87
N LYS A 103 5.68 24.12 0.68
CA LYS A 103 5.28 24.78 -0.57
C LYS A 103 4.32 23.91 -1.32
N GLY A 104 3.42 24.51 -2.06
CA GLY A 104 2.34 23.77 -2.71
C GLY A 104 1.55 24.61 -3.67
N TYR A 105 0.52 24.01 -4.22
CA TYR A 105 -0.44 24.70 -5.05
C TYR A 105 -1.83 24.09 -4.86
N TYR A 106 -2.82 24.95 -5.00
CA TYR A 106 -4.22 24.58 -5.11
C TYR A 106 -4.60 24.54 -6.60
N PHE A 107 -5.52 23.67 -6.97
CA PHE A 107 -5.99 23.56 -8.35
C PHE A 107 -7.48 23.27 -8.44
N VAL A 108 -8.07 23.73 -9.55
CA VAL A 108 -9.41 23.38 -10.01
C VAL A 108 -9.27 22.94 -11.46
N ARG A 109 -9.79 21.77 -11.80
CA ARG A 109 -9.95 21.31 -13.18
C ARG A 109 -11.42 21.03 -13.42
N THR A 110 -11.90 21.44 -14.58
CA THR A 110 -13.31 21.35 -14.97
C THR A 110 -13.44 20.72 -16.33
#